data_AF-A0A3M1A8F6-F1
#
_entry.id   AF-A0A3M1A8F6-F1
#
_cell.length_a   1.000
_cell.length_b   1.000
_cell.length_c   1.000
_cell.angle_alpha   90.00
_cell.angle_beta   90.00
_cell.angle_gamma   90.00
#
_symmetry.space_group_name_H-M   'P 1'
#
loop_
_entity.id
_entity.type
_entity.pdbx_description
1 polymer ?
#
loop_
_entity_poly.entity_id
_entity_poly.type
_entity_poly.pdbx_seq_one_letter_code
_entity_poly.pdbx_strand_id
1 'polypeptide(L)'
;MEVTTQAEKPEKAGPIGRLARAGLGLIFLYLLINFATGYSRVVQPATMVLYFWAFVGAYSHVLGTLIPPLRDKRRRLVTLLVLAILALLLDFLLYGSWWGQPLAVLLYGLALVAFGVLGIEFILSGALGYPGCESTVFHNLLHQRSAPRIEPCPLWDPIDRLEQRVFAKRPQQKGR
;
A
#
# COMPACT_ATOMS: atom_id res chain seq x y z
N MET A 1 30.82 20.57 -16.70
CA MET A 1 31.02 19.12 -16.52
C MET A 1 29.72 18.54 -16.00
N GLU A 2 28.86 18.04 -16.89
CA GLU A 2 27.66 17.28 -16.49
C GLU A 2 28.12 15.90 -16.04
N VAL A 3 28.03 15.64 -14.73
CA VAL A 3 28.16 14.29 -14.19
C VAL A 3 26.90 13.54 -14.64
N THR A 4 26.99 12.84 -15.77
CA THR A 4 25.99 11.86 -16.18
C THR A 4 26.10 10.69 -15.21
N THR A 5 25.40 10.79 -14.08
CA THR A 5 25.17 9.68 -13.17
C THR A 5 24.42 8.62 -13.97
N GLN A 6 25.13 7.65 -14.52
CA GLN A 6 24.51 6.51 -15.18
C GLN A 6 23.53 5.90 -14.18
N ALA A 7 22.25 5.88 -14.53
CA ALA A 7 21.20 5.31 -13.70
C ALA A 7 21.50 3.83 -13.51
N GLU A 8 22.17 3.52 -12.40
CA GLU A 8 22.47 2.15 -11.99
C GLU A 8 21.15 1.40 -11.91
N LYS A 9 21.03 0.34 -12.72
CA LYS A 9 19.80 -0.45 -12.77
C LYS A 9 19.59 -1.05 -11.38
N PRO A 10 18.41 -0.86 -10.75
CA PRO A 10 18.14 -1.41 -9.44
C PRO A 10 18.49 -2.89 -9.39
N GLU A 11 19.28 -3.31 -8.42
CA GLU A 11 19.38 -4.73 -8.10
C GLU A 11 17.98 -5.26 -7.78
N LYS A 12 17.59 -6.35 -8.45
CA LYS A 12 16.28 -6.96 -8.23
C LYS A 12 16.19 -7.51 -6.81
N ALA A 13 14.99 -7.49 -6.25
CA ALA A 13 14.71 -8.15 -4.98
C ALA A 13 15.06 -9.66 -5.07
N GLY A 14 15.59 -10.20 -3.97
CA GLY A 14 15.94 -11.61 -3.89
C GLY A 14 14.71 -12.52 -3.91
N PRO A 15 14.91 -13.84 -4.09
CA PRO A 15 13.81 -14.79 -4.24
C PRO A 15 12.91 -14.88 -2.99
N ILE A 16 13.48 -14.74 -1.79
CA ILE A 16 12.73 -14.81 -0.53
C ILE A 16 11.88 -13.54 -0.39
N GLY A 17 12.46 -12.37 -0.63
CA GLY A 17 11.74 -11.10 -0.61
C GLY A 17 10.57 -11.07 -1.60
N ARG A 18 10.72 -11.70 -2.77
CA ARG A 18 9.65 -11.81 -3.78
C ARG A 18 8.51 -12.72 -3.32
N LEU A 19 8.84 -13.89 -2.77
CA LEU A 19 7.84 -14.83 -2.26
C LEU A 19 7.10 -14.26 -1.04
N ALA A 20 7.80 -13.59 -0.13
CA ALA A 20 7.20 -12.97 1.04
C ALA A 20 6.20 -11.88 0.65
N ARG A 21 6.57 -11.00 -0.30
CA ARG A 21 5.67 -9.95 -0.83
C ARG A 21 4.46 -10.56 -1.54
N ALA A 22 4.66 -11.53 -2.43
CA ALA A 22 3.55 -12.19 -3.12
C ALA A 22 2.61 -12.90 -2.13
N GLY A 23 3.16 -13.57 -1.11
CA GLY A 23 2.39 -14.20 -0.04
C GLY A 23 1.58 -13.19 0.76
N LEU A 24 2.18 -12.06 1.14
CA LEU A 24 1.49 -10.98 1.85
C LEU A 24 0.35 -10.40 0.99
N GLY A 25 0.58 -10.21 -0.31
CA GLY A 25 -0.43 -9.75 -1.25
C GLY A 25 -1.61 -10.72 -1.41
N LEU A 26 -1.34 -12.04 -1.43
CA LEU A 26 -2.38 -13.06 -1.41
C LEU A 26 -3.18 -13.05 -0.11
N ILE A 27 -2.52 -12.86 1.04
CA ILE A 27 -3.21 -12.70 2.33
C ILE A 27 -4.13 -11.47 2.28
N PHE A 28 -3.67 -10.34 1.75
CA PHE A 28 -4.51 -9.15 1.61
C PHE A 28 -5.69 -9.36 0.65
N LEU A 29 -5.51 -10.06 -0.46
CA LEU A 29 -6.62 -10.42 -1.35
C LEU A 29 -7.60 -11.40 -0.68
N TYR A 30 -7.11 -12.36 0.09
CA TYR A 30 -7.96 -13.25 0.86
C TYR A 30 -8.78 -12.47 1.90
N LEU A 31 -8.14 -11.55 2.62
CA LEU A 31 -8.83 -10.66 3.56
C LEU A 31 -9.84 -9.76 2.84
N LEU A 32 -9.51 -9.24 1.65
CA LEU A 32 -10.43 -8.47 0.83
C LEU A 32 -11.70 -9.26 0.50
N ILE A 33 -11.55 -10.51 0.05
CA ILE A 33 -12.69 -11.38 -0.28
C ILE A 33 -13.53 -11.66 0.97
N ASN A 34 -12.90 -11.95 2.11
CA ASN A 34 -13.62 -12.17 3.37
C ASN A 34 -14.35 -10.91 3.86
N PHE A 35 -13.71 -9.74 3.74
CA PHE A 35 -14.37 -8.47 4.04
C PHE A 35 -15.56 -8.27 3.10
N ALA A 36 -15.33 -8.34 1.78
CA ALA A 36 -16.33 -8.13 0.75
C ALA A 36 -17.57 -9.02 0.92
N THR A 37 -17.37 -10.29 1.28
CA THR A 37 -18.45 -11.27 1.49
C THR A 37 -19.04 -11.22 2.91
N GLY A 38 -18.34 -10.63 3.86
CA GLY A 38 -18.70 -10.55 5.29
C GLY A 38 -19.38 -9.26 5.73
N TYR A 39 -19.85 -8.42 4.80
CA TYR A 39 -20.40 -7.08 5.05
C TYR A 39 -21.33 -6.99 6.27
N SER A 40 -22.31 -7.89 6.38
CA SER A 40 -23.31 -7.89 7.45
C SER A 40 -22.73 -8.09 8.86
N ARG A 41 -21.55 -8.68 8.98
CA ARG A 41 -20.85 -8.85 10.27
C ARG A 41 -19.97 -7.66 10.65
N VAL A 42 -19.51 -6.90 9.65
CA VAL A 42 -18.57 -5.78 9.85
C VAL A 42 -19.31 -4.48 10.19
N VAL A 43 -20.50 -4.28 9.62
CA VAL A 43 -21.32 -3.06 9.80
C VAL A 43 -22.19 -3.15 11.07
N GLN A 44 -21.62 -3.67 12.17
CA GLN A 44 -22.28 -3.65 13.47
C GLN A 44 -21.93 -2.38 14.25
N PRO A 45 -22.91 -1.73 14.94
CA PRO A 45 -22.70 -0.44 15.60
C PRO A 45 -21.57 -0.44 16.64
N ALA A 46 -21.43 -1.54 17.40
CA ALA A 46 -20.45 -1.64 18.50
C ALA A 46 -19.00 -1.69 18.02
N THR A 47 -18.76 -2.20 16.81
CA THR A 47 -17.41 -2.38 16.26
C THR A 47 -16.99 -1.24 15.32
N MET A 48 -17.93 -0.38 14.92
CA MET A 48 -17.67 0.70 13.96
C MET A 48 -16.61 1.69 14.42
N VAL A 49 -16.58 2.06 15.71
CA VAL A 49 -15.62 3.05 16.22
C VAL A 49 -14.19 2.50 16.21
N LEU A 50 -14.01 1.24 16.60
CA LEU A 50 -12.69 0.60 16.62
C LEU A 50 -12.17 0.38 15.19
N TYR A 51 -13.04 -0.12 14.29
CA TYR A 51 -12.69 -0.28 12.88
C TYR A 51 -12.46 1.07 12.21
N PHE A 52 -13.18 2.13 12.57
CA PHE A 52 -12.94 3.48 12.08
C PHE A 52 -11.54 3.97 12.41
N TRP A 53 -11.10 3.89 13.67
CA TRP A 53 -9.78 4.39 14.07
C TRP A 53 -8.63 3.53 13.52
N ALA A 54 -8.80 2.20 13.52
CA ALA A 54 -7.86 1.30 12.88
C ALA A 54 -7.75 1.58 11.37
N PHE A 55 -8.88 1.92 10.74
CA PHE A 55 -8.95 2.22 9.32
C PHE A 55 -8.39 3.59 8.97
N VAL A 56 -8.70 4.65 9.71
CA VAL A 56 -8.10 5.98 9.52
C VAL A 56 -6.58 5.92 9.69
N GLY A 57 -6.10 5.13 10.66
CA GLY A 57 -4.66 4.88 10.84
C GLY A 57 -4.04 4.16 9.64
N ALA A 58 -4.63 3.05 9.20
CA ALA A 58 -4.16 2.29 8.04
C ALA A 58 -4.24 3.11 6.75
N TYR A 59 -5.38 3.74 6.49
CA TYR A 59 -5.65 4.54 5.29
C TYR A 59 -4.79 5.80 5.23
N SER A 60 -4.51 6.46 6.36
CA SER A 60 -3.55 7.57 6.43
C SER A 60 -2.13 7.12 6.07
N HIS A 61 -1.74 5.92 6.51
CA HIS A 61 -0.44 5.37 6.18
C HIS A 61 -0.34 5.03 4.69
N VAL A 62 -1.38 4.39 4.14
CA VAL A 62 -1.51 3.94 2.74
C VAL A 62 -1.62 5.13 1.77
N LEU A 63 -2.44 6.14 2.06
CA LEU A 63 -2.53 7.35 1.23
C LEU A 63 -1.20 8.12 1.15
N GLY A 64 -0.44 8.11 2.26
CA GLY A 64 0.87 8.75 2.30
C GLY A 64 1.93 8.02 1.46
N THR A 65 1.75 6.73 1.21
CA THR A 65 2.70 5.91 0.43
C THR A 65 2.28 5.75 -1.02
N LEU A 66 0.99 5.62 -1.31
CA LEU A 66 0.47 5.31 -2.66
C LEU A 66 0.26 6.50 -3.59
N ILE A 67 -0.22 7.64 -3.08
CA ILE A 67 -0.62 8.74 -3.97
C ILE A 67 0.41 9.87 -3.88
N PRO A 68 1.23 10.10 -4.92
CA PRO A 68 2.33 11.07 -4.89
C PRO A 68 1.93 12.47 -4.39
N PRO A 69 0.81 13.09 -4.83
CA PRO A 69 0.40 14.41 -4.35
C PRO A 69 -0.10 14.42 -2.89
N LEU A 70 -0.44 13.25 -2.32
CA LEU A 70 -0.92 13.06 -0.95
C LEU A 70 0.18 12.58 0.00
N ARG A 71 1.42 12.44 -0.49
CA ARG A 71 2.59 12.18 0.36
C ARG A 71 2.94 13.36 1.25
N ASP A 72 2.64 14.56 0.78
CA ASP A 72 2.78 15.78 1.57
C ASP A 72 1.81 15.72 2.75
N LYS A 73 2.35 15.73 3.97
CA LYS A 73 1.58 15.60 5.23
C LYS A 73 0.42 16.59 5.27
N ARG A 74 0.63 17.81 4.76
CA ARG A 74 -0.37 18.87 4.79
C ARG A 74 -1.51 18.58 3.83
N ARG A 75 -1.20 18.20 2.57
CA ARG A 75 -2.21 17.83 1.58
C ARG A 75 -3.00 16.59 2.01
N ARG A 76 -2.32 15.58 2.55
CA ARG A 76 -2.95 14.39 3.13
C ARG A 76 -3.98 14.74 4.19
N LEU A 77 -3.57 15.58 5.15
CA LEU A 77 -4.45 16.02 6.24
C LEU A 77 -5.66 16.78 5.69
N VAL A 78 -5.46 17.69 4.75
CA VAL A 78 -6.55 18.45 4.11
C VAL A 78 -7.52 17.52 3.39
N THR A 79 -7.05 16.59 2.56
CA THR A 79 -7.92 15.67 1.82
C THR A 79 -8.69 14.74 2.76
N LEU A 80 -8.04 14.22 3.80
CA LEU A 80 -8.71 13.41 4.82
C LEU A 80 -9.80 14.20 5.55
N LEU A 81 -9.52 15.46 5.89
CA LEU A 81 -10.44 16.33 6.60
C LEU A 81 -11.64 16.72 5.72
N VAL A 82 -11.43 16.99 4.43
CA VAL A 82 -12.51 17.24 3.46
C VAL A 82 -13.39 16.00 3.28
N LEU A 83 -12.80 14.82 3.12
CA LEU A 83 -13.55 13.56 3.03
C LEU A 83 -14.36 13.29 4.30
N ALA A 84 -13.79 13.52 5.48
CA ALA A 84 -14.48 13.36 6.76
C ALA A 84 -15.67 14.31 6.89
N ILE A 85 -15.50 15.59 6.52
CA ILE A 85 -16.58 16.58 6.54
C ILE A 85 -17.70 16.19 5.56
N LEU A 86 -17.35 15.82 4.33
CA LEU A 86 -18.33 15.40 3.32
C LEU A 86 -19.12 14.18 3.78
N ALA A 87 -18.44 13.19 4.38
CA ALA A 87 -19.09 12.00 4.91
C ALA A 87 -20.05 12.34 6.06
N LEU A 88 -19.63 13.18 7.01
CA LEU A 88 -20.48 13.66 8.11
C LEU A 88 -21.71 14.44 7.60
N LEU A 89 -21.53 15.30 6.59
CA LEU A 89 -22.62 16.06 5.99
C LEU A 89 -23.64 15.13 5.30
N LEU A 90 -23.15 14.13 4.57
CA LEU A 90 -23.98 13.14 3.89
C LEU A 90 -24.78 12.29 4.91
N ASP A 91 -24.15 11.89 6.02
CA ASP A 91 -24.79 11.18 7.13
C ASP A 91 -25.94 12.00 7.74
N PHE A 92 -25.68 13.28 8.02
CA PHE A 92 -26.67 14.18 8.58
C PHE A 92 -27.86 14.38 7.63
N LEU A 93 -27.60 14.59 6.34
CA LEU A 93 -28.64 14.83 5.32
C LEU A 93 -29.53 13.61 5.09
N LEU A 94 -28.95 12.40 5.07
CA LEU A 94 -29.69 11.19 4.72
C LEU A 94 -30.36 10.52 5.92
N TYR A 95 -29.80 10.61 7.13
CA TYR A 95 -30.26 9.84 8.30
C TYR A 95 -30.57 10.71 9.53
N GLY A 96 -30.31 12.02 9.47
CA GLY A 96 -30.52 12.91 10.62
C GLY A 96 -29.63 12.59 11.83
N SER A 97 -28.60 11.77 11.63
CA SER A 97 -27.70 11.31 12.70
C SER A 97 -26.26 11.68 12.35
N TRP A 98 -25.50 12.09 13.36
CA TRP A 98 -24.08 12.44 13.22
C TRP A 98 -23.15 11.22 13.26
N TRP A 99 -23.70 10.03 13.55
CA TRP A 99 -22.99 8.77 13.71
C TRP A 99 -23.72 7.67 12.93
N GLY A 100 -23.81 7.87 11.61
CA GLY A 100 -24.69 7.12 10.75
C GLY A 100 -24.05 5.90 10.07
N GLN A 101 -24.93 5.10 9.50
CA GLN A 101 -24.61 3.96 8.65
C GLN A 101 -23.83 4.32 7.37
N PRO A 102 -24.00 5.49 6.72
CA PRO A 102 -23.27 5.82 5.49
C PRO A 102 -21.79 6.09 5.70
N LEU A 103 -21.39 6.75 6.78
CA LEU A 103 -19.98 6.88 7.12
C LEU A 103 -19.33 5.49 7.20
N ALA A 104 -20.01 4.52 7.83
CA ALA A 104 -19.51 3.14 7.88
C ALA A 104 -19.45 2.46 6.52
N VAL A 105 -20.45 2.66 5.66
CA VAL A 105 -20.45 2.14 4.28
C VAL A 105 -19.30 2.74 3.48
N LEU A 106 -19.07 4.05 3.61
CA LEU A 106 -18.00 4.77 2.93
C LEU A 106 -16.62 4.28 3.39
N LEU A 107 -16.42 4.16 4.71
CA LEU A 107 -15.19 3.62 5.29
C LEU A 107 -14.95 2.17 4.87
N TYR A 108 -16.00 1.36 4.85
CA TYR A 108 -15.93 -0.02 4.38
C TYR A 108 -15.54 -0.09 2.89
N GLY A 109 -16.16 0.74 2.04
CA GLY A 109 -15.80 0.84 0.62
C GLY A 109 -14.35 1.29 0.42
N LEU A 110 -13.91 2.31 1.16
CA LEU A 110 -12.52 2.75 1.18
C LEU A 110 -11.57 1.63 1.63
N ALA A 111 -11.99 0.81 2.60
CA ALA A 111 -11.20 -0.32 3.08
C ALA A 111 -11.04 -1.40 2.02
N LEU A 112 -12.12 -1.75 1.33
CA LEU A 112 -12.06 -2.69 0.21
C LEU A 112 -11.10 -2.16 -0.88
N VAL A 113 -11.18 -0.88 -1.22
CA VAL A 113 -10.26 -0.27 -2.19
C VAL A 113 -8.82 -0.35 -1.68
N ALA A 114 -8.55 0.04 -0.44
CA ALA A 114 -7.21 0.02 0.14
C ALA A 114 -6.60 -1.40 0.17
N PHE A 115 -7.34 -2.39 0.66
CA PHE A 115 -6.90 -3.78 0.70
C PHE A 115 -6.69 -4.36 -0.70
N GLY A 116 -7.56 -4.02 -1.65
CA GLY A 116 -7.42 -4.46 -3.04
C GLY A 116 -6.19 -3.88 -3.70
N VAL A 117 -5.97 -2.56 -3.58
CA VAL A 117 -4.80 -1.92 -4.17
C VAL A 117 -3.52 -2.43 -3.53
N LEU A 118 -3.43 -2.49 -2.19
CA LEU A 118 -2.27 -3.05 -1.49
C LEU A 118 -1.99 -4.50 -1.89
N GLY A 119 -3.02 -5.35 -1.94
CA GLY A 119 -2.87 -6.76 -2.32
C GLY A 119 -2.29 -6.89 -3.74
N ILE A 120 -2.80 -6.10 -4.67
CA ILE A 120 -2.32 -6.06 -6.05
C ILE A 120 -0.88 -5.53 -6.12
N GLU A 121 -0.53 -4.47 -5.39
CA GLU A 121 0.83 -3.92 -5.30
C GLU A 121 1.84 -4.94 -4.78
N PHE A 122 1.49 -5.67 -3.72
CA PHE A 122 2.33 -6.71 -3.14
C PHE A 122 2.56 -7.87 -4.11
N ILE A 123 1.53 -8.28 -4.85
CA ILE A 123 1.67 -9.32 -5.87
C ILE A 123 2.54 -8.83 -7.03
N LEU A 124 2.31 -7.62 -7.53
CA LEU A 124 3.10 -7.03 -8.62
C LEU A 124 4.56 -6.82 -8.21
N SER A 125 4.83 -6.33 -7.01
CA SER A 125 6.19 -6.16 -6.49
C SER A 125 6.92 -7.49 -6.39
N GLY A 126 6.27 -8.54 -5.86
CA GLY A 126 6.83 -9.89 -5.82
C GLY A 126 7.06 -10.48 -7.22
N ALA A 127 6.08 -10.33 -8.12
CA ALA A 127 6.13 -10.86 -9.48
C ALA A 127 7.23 -10.20 -10.32
N LEU A 128 7.37 -8.87 -10.25
CA LEU A 128 8.36 -8.11 -11.03
C LEU A 128 9.74 -8.06 -10.34
N GLY A 129 9.80 -8.30 -9.03
CA GLY A 129 11.03 -8.28 -8.26
C GLY A 129 11.61 -6.88 -8.04
N TYR A 130 10.73 -5.88 -7.91
CA TYR A 130 11.17 -4.53 -7.56
C TYR A 130 11.58 -4.47 -6.07
N PRO A 131 12.79 -3.98 -5.76
CA PRO A 131 13.21 -3.76 -4.38
C PRO A 131 12.52 -2.52 -3.77
N GLY A 132 12.48 -2.45 -2.43
CA GLY A 132 11.92 -1.30 -1.71
C GLY A 132 10.41 -1.40 -1.47
N CYS A 133 9.76 -0.24 -1.36
CA CYS A 133 8.35 -0.11 -0.99
C CYS A 133 7.39 -0.45 -2.13
N GLU A 134 6.36 -1.23 -1.83
CA GLU A 134 5.33 -1.72 -2.76
C GLU A 134 4.65 -0.59 -3.54
N SER A 135 4.47 0.58 -2.93
CA SER A 135 3.84 1.74 -3.56
C SER A 135 4.64 2.35 -4.71
N THR A 136 5.94 2.06 -4.80
CA THR A 136 6.77 2.53 -5.92
C THR A 136 6.57 1.72 -7.19
N VAL A 137 5.98 0.53 -7.10
CA VAL A 137 5.79 -0.34 -8.26
C VAL A 137 4.86 0.29 -9.27
N PHE A 138 3.73 0.85 -8.85
CA PHE A 138 2.83 1.54 -9.78
C PHE A 138 3.50 2.74 -10.44
N HIS A 139 4.27 3.52 -9.67
CA HIS A 139 4.98 4.66 -10.23
C HIS A 139 5.98 4.22 -11.30
N ASN A 140 6.77 3.18 -11.01
CA ASN A 140 7.74 2.61 -11.94
C ASN A 140 7.08 1.91 -13.15
N LEU A 141 5.87 1.35 -12.98
CA LEU A 141 5.09 0.74 -14.05
C LEU A 141 4.50 1.82 -15.00
N LEU A 142 4.00 2.92 -14.44
CA LEU A 142 3.44 4.05 -15.19
C LEU A 142 4.54 4.89 -15.85
N HIS A 143 5.70 5.03 -15.20
CA HIS A 143 6.83 5.82 -15.66
C HIS A 143 8.00 4.93 -16.11
N GLN A 144 7.71 3.88 -16.88
CA GLN A 144 8.73 2.93 -17.38
C GLN A 144 9.89 3.58 -18.15
N ARG A 145 9.72 4.82 -18.65
CA ARG A 145 10.75 5.58 -19.36
C ARG A 145 11.67 6.41 -18.45
N SER A 146 11.34 6.55 -17.17
CA SER A 146 12.12 7.33 -16.20
C SER A 146 12.99 6.42 -15.34
N ALA A 147 14.04 6.99 -14.72
CA ALA A 147 14.86 6.24 -13.78
C ALA A 147 13.97 5.67 -12.65
N PRO A 148 14.07 4.36 -12.37
CA PRO A 148 13.22 3.71 -11.36
C PRO A 148 13.43 4.37 -10.00
N ARG A 149 12.34 4.84 -9.39
CA ARG A 149 12.38 5.44 -8.08
C ARG A 149 12.28 4.32 -7.05
N ILE A 150 13.33 4.18 -6.23
CA ILE A 150 13.35 3.23 -5.12
C ILE A 150 13.19 4.04 -3.85
N GLU A 151 12.18 3.70 -3.06
CA GLU A 151 11.94 4.34 -1.78
C GLU A 151 12.24 3.36 -0.66
N PRO A 152 13.01 3.79 0.36
CA PRO A 152 13.37 2.93 1.48
C PRO A 152 12.10 2.56 2.24
N CYS A 153 11.93 1.26 2.46
CA CYS A 153 10.76 0.70 3.13
C CYS A 153 11.24 -0.01 4.41
N PRO A 154 10.97 0.54 5.61
CA PRO A 154 11.53 0.03 6.86
C PRO A 154 11.26 -1.46 7.11
N LEU A 155 10.14 -1.96 6.58
CA LEU A 155 9.72 -3.35 6.73
C LEU A 155 10.54 -4.32 5.84
N TRP A 156 10.88 -3.91 4.61
CA TRP A 156 11.48 -4.78 3.60
C TRP A 156 12.98 -4.55 3.39
N ASP A 157 13.46 -3.32 3.58
CA ASP A 157 14.87 -2.95 3.49
C ASP A 157 15.81 -3.89 4.26
N PRO A 158 15.53 -4.31 5.51
CA PRO A 158 16.42 -5.23 6.23
C PRO A 158 16.50 -6.61 5.55
N ILE A 159 15.39 -7.10 4.99
CA ILE A 159 15.32 -8.40 4.30
C ILE A 159 16.06 -8.33 2.97
N ASP A 160 15.78 -7.29 2.17
CA ASP A 160 16.42 -7.09 0.87
C ASP A 160 17.95 -6.94 1.02
N ARG A 161 18.41 -6.17 2.02
CA ARG A 161 19.86 -6.02 2.32
C ARG A 161 20.50 -7.32 2.78
N LEU A 162 19.78 -8.13 3.56
CA LEU A 162 20.28 -9.44 4.00
C LEU A 162 20.45 -10.37 2.80
N GLU A 163 19.45 -10.44 1.92
CA GLU A 163 19.52 -11.23 0.69
C GLU A 163 20.66 -10.76 -0.21
N GLN A 164 20.79 -9.46 -0.46
CA GLN A 164 21.91 -8.91 -1.24
C GLN A 164 23.26 -9.36 -0.67
N ARG A 165 23.46 -9.33 0.65
CA ARG A 165 24.71 -9.78 1.27
C ARG A 165 24.95 -11.29 1.10
N VAL A 166 23.91 -12.11 1.19
CA VAL A 166 24.00 -13.56 1.08
C VAL A 166 24.25 -13.97 -0.38
N PHE A 167 23.56 -13.35 -1.33
CA PHE A 167 23.67 -13.67 -2.75
C PHE A 167 24.88 -13.03 -3.43
N ALA A 168 25.32 -11.83 -3.03
CA ALA A 168 26.57 -11.24 -3.51
C ALA A 168 27.80 -12.04 -3.07
N LYS A 169 27.70 -12.76 -1.94
CA LYS A 169 28.76 -13.67 -1.45
C LYS A 169 28.75 -15.05 -2.11
N ARG A 170 27.77 -15.39 -2.96
CA ARG A 170 27.93 -16.55 -3.84
C ARG A 170 28.80 -16.09 -5.01
N PRO A 171 30.11 -16.41 -5.02
CA PRO A 171 30.88 -16.21 -6.24
C PRO A 171 30.12 -16.91 -7.36
N GLN A 172 30.05 -16.28 -8.53
CA GLN A 172 29.53 -16.94 -9.73
C GLN A 172 30.37 -18.20 -9.99
N GLN A 173 30.00 -19.31 -9.37
CA GLN A 173 30.38 -20.65 -9.79
C GLN A 173 29.58 -20.96 -11.06
N LYS A 174 29.86 -20.22 -12.13
CA LYS A 174 29.89 -20.75 -13.49
C LYS A 174 31.39 -20.99 -13.74
N GLY A 175 31.92 -22.21 -13.74
CA GLY A 175 31.48 -23.34 -14.59
C GLY A 175 31.49 -22.82 -16.03
N ARG A 176 32.61 -22.80 -16.76
CA ARG A 176 33.38 -23.94 -17.28
C ARG A 176 32.49 -25.08 -17.76
#